data_AF-A0A958I2G3-F1
#
_entry.id   AF-A0A958I2G3-F1
#
_cell.length_a   1.000
_cell.length_b   1.000
_cell.length_c   1.000
_cell.angle_alpha   90.00
_cell.angle_beta   90.00
_cell.angle_gamma   90.00
#
_symmetry.space_group_name_H-M   'P 1'
#
loop_
_entity.id
_entity.type
_entity.pdbx_description
1 polymer ?
#
loop_
_entity_poly.entity_id
_entity_poly.type
_entity_poly.pdbx_seq_one_letter_code
_entity_poly.pdbx_strand_id
1 'polypeptide(L)'
;MSERPKILVTNDDGIFSHGIWALCNAMKSIGEPYVVAPDSEKSAVGHAITLSDPLRVAKVERHGEFFGWSVNGTPADCVKLGVKGILEFKPDLVVSGINQGSNAAVNVIYSGTVSAATEGAIMGIPSIAFSLTSFTNRDFSGAAEVAKVLADAALKNGIPEDTLLSVNIPALPLSEIKGIKITRQGRGRFEEFFEKRTDLTNRTYYWLGGKKLVLDTDDDVDEVAISRQYVAVTPLHLDLTQYRFLAELRNWQLDLPQ
;
A
#
# COMPACT_ATOMS: atom_id res chain seq x y z
N MET A 1 3.81 -0.45 -33.48
CA MET A 1 3.00 0.03 -32.35
C MET A 1 3.88 -0.14 -31.12
N SER A 2 4.05 0.86 -30.26
CA SER A 2 4.83 0.62 -29.04
C SER A 2 4.09 -0.40 -28.18
N GLU A 3 4.83 -1.30 -27.55
CA GLU A 3 4.25 -2.28 -26.62
C GLU A 3 3.56 -1.51 -25.49
N ARG A 4 2.38 -1.98 -25.05
CA ARG A 4 1.66 -1.33 -23.95
C ARG A 4 2.37 -1.66 -22.64
N PRO A 5 2.45 -0.72 -21.67
CA PRO A 5 3.07 -0.98 -20.38
C PRO A 5 2.39 -2.15 -19.65
N LYS A 6 3.17 -3.06 -19.08
CA LYS A 6 2.68 -4.20 -18.29
C LYS A 6 2.65 -3.81 -16.83
N ILE A 7 1.47 -3.86 -16.21
CA ILE A 7 1.25 -3.32 -14.86
C ILE A 7 0.85 -4.45 -13.93
N LEU A 8 1.64 -4.72 -12.89
CA LEU A 8 1.25 -5.65 -11.84
C LEU A 8 0.32 -4.96 -10.85
N VAL A 9 -0.85 -5.55 -10.63
CA VAL A 9 -1.89 -5.07 -9.71
C VAL A 9 -2.02 -6.03 -8.55
N THR A 10 -1.96 -5.51 -7.32
CA THR A 10 -2.13 -6.29 -6.08
C THR A 10 -2.86 -5.48 -5.01
N ASN A 11 -3.08 -6.04 -3.82
CA ASN A 11 -3.62 -5.36 -2.65
C ASN A 11 -3.41 -6.22 -1.37
N ASP A 12 -3.97 -5.74 -0.25
CA ASP A 12 -4.12 -6.48 1.01
C ASP A 12 -5.56 -6.83 1.38
N ASP A 13 -6.58 -6.19 0.79
CA ASP A 13 -8.00 -6.58 0.98
C ASP A 13 -8.38 -7.93 0.31
N GLY A 14 -7.47 -8.49 -0.49
CA GLY A 14 -7.65 -9.73 -1.24
C GLY A 14 -8.23 -9.55 -2.65
N ILE A 15 -8.08 -10.59 -3.47
CA ILE A 15 -8.39 -10.58 -4.92
C ILE A 15 -9.87 -10.31 -5.24
N PHE A 16 -10.77 -10.63 -4.32
CA PHE A 16 -12.22 -10.44 -4.51
C PHE A 16 -12.70 -9.04 -4.12
N SER A 17 -11.83 -8.17 -3.61
CA SER A 17 -12.21 -6.82 -3.17
C SER A 17 -12.76 -5.96 -4.31
N HIS A 18 -13.55 -4.94 -3.95
CA HIS A 18 -14.01 -3.93 -4.89
C HIS A 18 -12.89 -2.95 -5.28
N GLY A 19 -11.97 -2.67 -4.35
CA GLY A 19 -10.85 -1.77 -4.56
C GLY A 19 -9.87 -2.23 -5.64
N ILE A 20 -9.45 -3.51 -5.60
CA ILE A 20 -8.55 -4.06 -6.62
C ILE A 20 -9.20 -4.17 -8.00
N TRP A 21 -10.52 -4.41 -8.03
CA TRP A 21 -11.30 -4.38 -9.27
C TRP A 21 -11.32 -3.00 -9.91
N ALA A 22 -11.59 -1.97 -9.11
CA ALA A 22 -11.58 -0.59 -9.56
C ALA A 22 -10.18 -0.19 -10.06
N LEU A 23 -9.13 -0.55 -9.32
CA LEU A 23 -7.74 -0.29 -9.73
C LEU A 23 -7.38 -0.99 -11.03
N CYS A 24 -7.64 -2.30 -11.14
CA CYS A 24 -7.38 -3.07 -12.36
C CYS A 24 -8.08 -2.46 -13.58
N ASN A 25 -9.36 -2.09 -13.45
CA ASN A 25 -10.09 -1.46 -14.55
C ASN A 25 -9.52 -0.08 -14.94
N ALA A 26 -9.07 0.72 -13.98
CA ALA A 26 -8.39 1.98 -14.27
C ALA A 26 -7.11 1.75 -15.08
N MET A 27 -6.30 0.75 -14.69
CA MET A 27 -5.05 0.41 -15.35
C MET A 27 -5.22 -0.08 -16.79
N LYS A 28 -6.35 -0.75 -17.14
CA LYS A 28 -6.67 -1.17 -18.53
C LYS A 28 -6.67 -0.02 -19.53
N SER A 29 -6.88 1.22 -19.09
CA SER A 29 -6.90 2.38 -19.97
C SER A 29 -5.51 2.92 -20.34
N ILE A 30 -4.46 2.53 -19.59
CA ILE A 30 -3.09 3.04 -19.76
C ILE A 30 -2.07 1.92 -20.05
N GLY A 31 -2.40 0.67 -19.75
CA GLY A 31 -1.52 -0.48 -19.92
C GLY A 31 -2.26 -1.80 -19.89
N GLU A 32 -1.52 -2.88 -19.71
CA GLU A 32 -1.99 -4.26 -19.58
C GLU A 32 -1.86 -4.70 -18.12
N PRO A 33 -2.97 -4.71 -17.35
CA PRO A 33 -2.91 -5.09 -15.95
C PRO A 33 -2.89 -6.62 -15.78
N TYR A 34 -2.02 -7.07 -14.87
CA TYR A 34 -1.91 -8.45 -14.41
C TYR A 34 -2.18 -8.48 -12.91
N VAL A 35 -3.20 -9.22 -12.47
CA VAL A 35 -3.60 -9.21 -11.06
C VAL A 35 -3.01 -10.41 -10.33
N VAL A 36 -2.21 -10.16 -9.28
CA VAL A 36 -1.74 -11.19 -8.35
C VAL A 36 -1.97 -10.67 -6.93
N ALA A 37 -2.85 -11.32 -6.18
CA ALA A 37 -3.30 -10.80 -4.89
C ALA A 37 -3.62 -11.91 -3.88
N PRO A 38 -3.68 -11.59 -2.57
CA PRO A 38 -4.04 -12.56 -1.55
C PRO A 38 -5.42 -13.19 -1.79
N ASP A 39 -5.58 -14.45 -1.39
CA ASP A 39 -6.86 -15.17 -1.45
C ASP A 39 -7.90 -14.68 -0.42
N SER A 40 -7.45 -13.93 0.58
CA SER A 40 -8.20 -13.47 1.74
C SER A 40 -7.66 -12.12 2.20
N GLU A 41 -8.43 -11.40 3.01
CA GLU A 41 -7.98 -10.13 3.61
C GLU A 41 -6.74 -10.34 4.50
N LYS A 42 -5.72 -9.49 4.32
CA LYS A 42 -4.44 -9.47 5.03
C LYS A 42 -4.16 -8.08 5.61
N SER A 43 -5.19 -7.38 6.08
CA SER A 43 -5.05 -6.08 6.76
C SER A 43 -4.10 -6.17 7.96
N ALA A 44 -3.27 -5.13 8.14
CA ALA A 44 -2.31 -4.99 9.25
C ALA A 44 -1.20 -6.06 9.37
N VAL A 45 -0.85 -6.74 8.27
CA VAL A 45 0.27 -7.70 8.27
C VAL A 45 1.67 -7.05 8.18
N GLY A 46 1.75 -5.74 7.90
CA GLY A 46 3.01 -5.05 7.60
C GLY A 46 3.74 -5.70 6.41
N HIS A 47 5.07 -5.71 6.45
CA HIS A 47 5.93 -6.35 5.42
C HIS A 47 6.29 -7.80 5.81
N ALA A 48 5.30 -8.60 6.16
CA ALA A 48 5.51 -10.03 6.37
C ALA A 48 5.78 -10.74 5.04
N ILE A 49 6.62 -11.78 5.07
CA ILE A 49 6.85 -12.72 3.96
C ILE A 49 6.72 -14.16 4.48
N THR A 50 6.23 -15.07 3.64
CA THR A 50 6.02 -16.46 4.02
C THR A 50 7.25 -17.30 3.65
N LEU A 51 7.92 -17.88 4.66
CA LEU A 51 9.12 -18.71 4.47
C LEU A 51 8.91 -20.18 4.87
N SER A 52 8.05 -20.43 5.86
CA SER A 52 7.85 -21.74 6.48
C SER A 52 6.91 -22.66 5.70
N ASP A 53 6.00 -22.08 4.92
CA ASP A 53 4.91 -22.80 4.27
C ASP A 53 4.92 -22.56 2.75
N PRO A 54 4.54 -23.56 1.94
CA PRO A 54 4.51 -23.41 0.49
C PRO A 54 3.41 -22.43 0.07
N LEU A 55 3.79 -21.50 -0.80
CA LEU A 55 2.85 -20.64 -1.52
C LEU A 55 2.12 -21.44 -2.60
N ARG A 56 0.79 -21.32 -2.61
CA ARG A 56 -0.16 -21.93 -3.53
C ARG A 56 -0.81 -20.84 -4.33
N VAL A 57 -1.00 -21.11 -5.62
CA VAL A 57 -1.58 -20.18 -6.57
C VAL A 57 -2.82 -20.82 -7.18
N ALA A 58 -3.91 -20.05 -7.27
CA ALA A 58 -5.10 -20.45 -8.02
C ALA A 58 -5.47 -19.37 -9.05
N LYS A 59 -5.97 -19.78 -10.20
CA LYS A 59 -6.56 -18.85 -11.17
C LYS A 59 -7.93 -18.42 -10.68
N VAL A 60 -8.21 -17.13 -10.77
CA VAL A 60 -9.50 -16.54 -10.39
C VAL A 60 -10.16 -15.97 -11.62
N GLU A 61 -11.43 -16.33 -11.79
CA GLU A 61 -12.32 -15.73 -12.78
C GLU A 61 -13.27 -14.75 -12.10
N ARG A 62 -13.62 -13.69 -12.81
CA ARG A 62 -14.61 -12.71 -12.37
C ARG A 62 -15.49 -12.34 -13.55
N HIS A 63 -16.81 -12.44 -13.38
CA HIS A 63 -17.79 -12.30 -14.46
C HIS A 63 -17.56 -13.25 -15.66
N GLY A 64 -17.04 -14.46 -15.40
CA GLY A 64 -16.80 -15.48 -16.42
C GLY A 64 -15.53 -15.27 -17.25
N GLU A 65 -14.71 -14.29 -16.89
CA GLU A 65 -13.43 -14.01 -17.55
C GLU A 65 -12.27 -14.16 -16.57
N PHE A 66 -11.10 -14.55 -17.07
CA PHE A 66 -9.89 -14.61 -16.27
C PHE A 66 -9.57 -13.23 -15.68
N PHE A 67 -9.46 -13.16 -14.36
CA PHE A 67 -9.17 -11.93 -13.64
C PHE A 67 -7.72 -11.85 -13.15
N GLY A 68 -7.18 -12.96 -12.64
CA GLY A 68 -5.84 -12.99 -12.09
C GLY A 68 -5.51 -14.25 -11.30
N TRP A 69 -4.51 -14.15 -10.45
CA TRP A 69 -4.02 -15.23 -9.60
C TRP A 69 -4.21 -14.89 -8.12
N SER A 70 -4.90 -15.75 -7.38
CA SER A 70 -4.94 -15.68 -5.93
C SER A 70 -3.77 -16.46 -5.34
N VAL A 71 -3.22 -15.94 -4.24
CA VAL A 71 -2.11 -16.54 -3.51
C VAL A 71 -2.47 -16.67 -2.04
N ASN A 72 -2.18 -17.82 -1.41
CA ASN A 72 -2.35 -18.01 0.04
C ASN A 72 -1.21 -17.36 0.87
N GLY A 73 -0.74 -16.20 0.43
CA GLY A 73 0.41 -15.50 1.00
C GLY A 73 0.06 -14.08 1.42
N THR A 74 1.10 -13.33 1.75
CA THR A 74 1.03 -11.89 2.05
C THR A 74 1.01 -11.05 0.76
N PRO A 75 0.69 -9.75 0.84
CA PRO A 75 0.80 -8.84 -0.31
C PRO A 75 2.22 -8.79 -0.90
N ALA A 76 3.26 -8.83 -0.07
CA ALA A 76 4.64 -8.91 -0.52
C ALA A 76 4.94 -10.23 -1.25
N ASP A 77 4.47 -11.36 -0.71
CA ASP A 77 4.57 -12.66 -1.40
C ASP A 77 3.90 -12.62 -2.78
N CYS A 78 2.75 -11.94 -2.91
CA CYS A 78 2.04 -11.79 -4.19
C CYS A 78 2.87 -11.04 -5.22
N VAL A 79 3.54 -9.95 -4.84
CA VAL A 79 4.42 -9.20 -5.75
C VAL A 79 5.62 -10.05 -6.15
N LYS A 80 6.29 -10.65 -5.17
CA LYS A 80 7.49 -11.45 -5.38
C LYS A 80 7.23 -12.66 -6.27
N LEU A 81 6.15 -13.39 -5.99
CA LEU A 81 5.71 -14.54 -6.77
C LEU A 81 5.17 -14.12 -8.14
N GLY A 82 4.44 -13.01 -8.21
CA GLY A 82 3.98 -12.40 -9.45
C GLY A 82 5.14 -12.15 -10.40
N VAL A 83 6.16 -11.42 -9.95
CA VAL A 83 7.29 -11.01 -10.79
C VAL A 83 8.28 -12.15 -11.07
N LYS A 84 8.52 -13.07 -10.13
CA LYS A 84 9.55 -14.12 -10.29
C LYS A 84 9.04 -15.49 -10.70
N GLY A 85 7.75 -15.77 -10.52
CA GLY A 85 7.19 -17.12 -10.70
C GLY A 85 5.99 -17.21 -11.63
N ILE A 86 5.11 -16.21 -11.63
CA ILE A 86 3.85 -16.26 -12.41
C ILE A 86 4.01 -15.56 -13.76
N LEU A 87 4.56 -14.35 -13.75
CA LEU A 87 4.76 -13.56 -14.97
C LEU A 87 6.06 -13.97 -15.65
N GLU A 88 6.02 -14.09 -16.98
CA GLU A 88 7.20 -14.40 -17.82
C GLU A 88 8.01 -13.15 -18.17
N PHE A 89 7.71 -12.01 -17.56
CA PHE A 89 8.31 -10.71 -17.83
C PHE A 89 8.41 -9.89 -16.55
N LYS A 90 9.30 -8.89 -16.55
CA LYS A 90 9.35 -7.86 -15.51
C LYS A 90 8.27 -6.80 -15.80
N PRO A 91 7.33 -6.51 -14.87
CA PRO A 91 6.37 -5.42 -15.03
C PRO A 91 7.07 -4.06 -15.10
N ASP A 92 6.45 -3.12 -15.81
CA ASP A 92 6.90 -1.73 -15.92
C ASP A 92 6.47 -0.89 -14.71
N LEU A 93 5.41 -1.32 -14.01
CA LEU A 93 4.87 -0.66 -12.82
C LEU A 93 4.22 -1.69 -11.89
N VAL A 94 4.37 -1.51 -10.58
CA VAL A 94 3.56 -2.20 -9.56
C VAL A 94 2.59 -1.20 -8.95
N VAL A 95 1.31 -1.54 -8.91
CA VAL A 95 0.28 -0.78 -8.20
C VAL A 95 -0.42 -1.65 -7.16
N SER A 96 -0.53 -1.13 -5.95
CA SER A 96 -1.14 -1.82 -4.81
C SER A 96 -2.38 -1.06 -4.31
N GLY A 97 -3.51 -1.75 -4.17
CA GLY A 97 -4.77 -1.18 -3.68
C GLY A 97 -5.96 -1.42 -4.61
N ILE A 98 -6.98 -0.55 -4.65
CA ILE A 98 -7.18 0.60 -3.76
C ILE A 98 -7.64 0.09 -2.39
N ASN A 99 -6.83 0.34 -1.36
CA ASN A 99 -7.13 -0.10 0.01
C ASN A 99 -8.33 0.62 0.61
N GLN A 100 -9.12 -0.09 1.42
CA GLN A 100 -10.22 0.52 2.20
C GLN A 100 -9.73 0.99 3.58
N GLY A 101 -9.17 2.20 3.64
CA GLY A 101 -8.62 2.78 4.87
C GLY A 101 -7.37 3.62 4.58
N SER A 102 -7.09 4.59 5.46
CA SER A 102 -5.91 5.45 5.29
C SER A 102 -4.62 4.80 5.77
N ASN A 103 -3.60 4.88 4.93
CA ASN A 103 -2.21 4.47 5.22
C ASN A 103 -1.29 5.70 5.34
N ALA A 104 -1.79 6.79 5.93
CA ALA A 104 -1.02 8.01 6.18
C ALA A 104 -0.25 7.93 7.52
N ALA A 105 0.76 8.78 7.67
CA ALA A 105 1.58 8.88 8.88
C ALA A 105 2.18 7.52 9.30
N VAL A 106 2.11 7.15 10.59
CA VAL A 106 2.72 5.91 11.10
C VAL A 106 2.09 4.63 10.52
N ASN A 107 0.85 4.71 10.01
CA ASN A 107 0.13 3.54 9.48
C ASN A 107 0.82 2.90 8.28
N VAL A 108 1.67 3.66 7.58
CA VAL A 108 2.54 3.17 6.50
C VAL A 108 3.29 1.90 6.90
N ILE A 109 3.80 1.82 8.14
CA ILE A 109 4.65 0.72 8.62
C ILE A 109 3.86 -0.61 8.72
N TYR A 110 2.57 -0.53 9.01
CA TYR A 110 1.71 -1.69 9.23
C TYR A 110 0.87 -2.06 8.00
N SER A 111 0.96 -1.26 6.94
CA SER A 111 0.11 -1.37 5.76
C SER A 111 0.60 -2.48 4.82
N GLY A 112 -0.23 -3.50 4.62
CA GLY A 112 0.02 -4.52 3.59
C GLY A 112 -0.01 -3.91 2.18
N THR A 113 -0.87 -2.92 1.95
CA THR A 113 -0.92 -2.16 0.69
C THR A 113 0.42 -1.52 0.37
N VAL A 114 1.01 -0.80 1.35
CA VAL A 114 2.30 -0.15 1.16
C VAL A 114 3.41 -1.19 1.05
N SER A 115 3.41 -2.23 1.88
CA SER A 115 4.42 -3.30 1.82
C SER A 115 4.48 -4.01 0.47
N ALA A 116 3.35 -4.20 -0.22
CA ALA A 116 3.36 -4.70 -1.60
C ALA A 116 4.08 -3.75 -2.56
N ALA A 117 3.81 -2.43 -2.48
CA ALA A 117 4.54 -1.45 -3.29
C ALA A 117 6.03 -1.37 -2.91
N THR A 118 6.36 -1.52 -1.62
CA THR A 118 7.74 -1.63 -1.12
C THR A 118 8.46 -2.81 -1.75
N GLU A 119 7.82 -3.98 -1.85
CA GLU A 119 8.41 -5.15 -2.52
C GLU A 119 8.69 -4.87 -4.00
N GLY A 120 7.78 -4.16 -4.70
CA GLY A 120 8.02 -3.74 -6.08
C GLY A 120 9.25 -2.82 -6.20
N ALA A 121 9.38 -1.85 -5.30
CA ALA A 121 10.54 -0.95 -5.25
C ALA A 121 11.85 -1.69 -4.94
N ILE A 122 11.86 -2.64 -4.00
CA ILE A 122 13.00 -3.53 -3.70
C ILE A 122 13.46 -4.28 -4.95
N MET A 123 12.53 -4.63 -5.84
CA MET A 123 12.82 -5.32 -7.10
C MET A 123 13.23 -4.37 -8.24
N GLY A 124 13.40 -3.08 -7.95
CA GLY A 124 13.73 -2.03 -8.91
C GLY A 124 12.61 -1.82 -9.92
N ILE A 125 11.34 -1.91 -9.49
CA ILE A 125 10.16 -1.59 -10.31
C ILE A 125 9.50 -0.35 -9.71
N PRO A 126 9.20 0.70 -10.51
CA PRO A 126 8.39 1.83 -10.06
C PRO A 126 7.10 1.34 -9.38
N SER A 127 6.78 1.87 -8.20
CA SER A 127 5.72 1.31 -7.36
C SER A 127 4.87 2.37 -6.69
N ILE A 128 3.55 2.14 -6.66
CA ILE A 128 2.57 3.06 -6.05
C ILE A 128 1.56 2.29 -5.21
N ALA A 129 1.31 2.75 -3.98
CA ALA A 129 0.25 2.27 -3.12
C ALA A 129 -0.91 3.28 -3.08
N PHE A 130 -2.14 2.82 -3.30
CA PHE A 130 -3.35 3.66 -3.32
C PHE A 130 -4.29 3.28 -2.19
N SER A 131 -4.80 4.28 -1.48
CA SER A 131 -5.64 4.09 -0.29
C SER A 131 -6.81 5.08 -0.30
N LEU A 132 -8.03 4.58 -0.20
CA LEU A 132 -9.24 5.39 0.00
C LEU A 132 -9.35 5.70 1.49
N THR A 133 -9.38 6.97 1.89
CA THR A 133 -9.31 7.39 3.29
C THR A 133 -10.67 7.31 3.98
N SER A 134 -11.31 6.14 3.92
CA SER A 134 -12.61 5.86 4.51
C SER A 134 -12.75 4.37 4.79
N PHE A 135 -13.29 4.04 5.95
CA PHE A 135 -13.63 2.66 6.32
C PHE A 135 -15.09 2.28 5.98
N THR A 136 -15.94 3.26 5.65
CA THR A 136 -17.39 3.05 5.44
C THR A 136 -17.82 3.26 3.99
N ASN A 137 -17.36 4.35 3.37
CA ASN A 137 -17.56 4.60 1.95
C ASN A 137 -16.80 3.57 1.11
N ARG A 138 -17.50 2.97 0.13
CA ARG A 138 -17.00 1.95 -0.81
C ARG A 138 -17.06 2.41 -2.27
N ASP A 139 -17.27 3.70 -2.51
CA ASP A 139 -17.15 4.28 -3.83
C ASP A 139 -15.67 4.54 -4.16
N PHE A 140 -15.12 3.68 -5.02
CA PHE A 140 -13.74 3.76 -5.50
C PHE A 140 -13.60 4.56 -6.80
N SER A 141 -14.68 5.12 -7.36
CA SER A 141 -14.67 5.76 -8.68
C SER A 141 -13.69 6.95 -8.76
N GLY A 142 -13.76 7.88 -7.81
CA GLY A 142 -12.83 9.01 -7.73
C GLY A 142 -11.38 8.56 -7.52
N ALA A 143 -11.18 7.54 -6.68
CA ALA A 143 -9.86 6.98 -6.42
C ALA A 143 -9.26 6.25 -7.62
N ALA A 144 -10.08 5.57 -8.42
CA ALA A 144 -9.67 4.90 -9.65
C ALA A 144 -9.16 5.91 -10.70
N GLU A 145 -9.84 7.05 -10.86
CA GLU A 145 -9.40 8.12 -11.75
C GLU A 145 -8.09 8.76 -11.28
N VAL A 146 -7.96 9.03 -9.98
CA VAL A 146 -6.69 9.53 -9.40
C VAL A 146 -5.56 8.51 -9.61
N ALA A 147 -5.83 7.22 -9.39
CA ALA A 147 -4.83 6.17 -9.57
C ALA A 147 -4.35 6.08 -11.03
N LYS A 148 -5.26 6.18 -12.00
CA LYS A 148 -4.93 6.26 -13.42
C LYS A 148 -4.00 7.43 -13.73
N VAL A 149 -4.33 8.64 -13.26
CA VAL A 149 -3.52 9.84 -13.50
C VAL A 149 -2.10 9.68 -12.95
N LEU A 150 -1.97 9.18 -11.72
CA LEU A 150 -0.67 9.03 -11.08
C LEU A 150 0.16 7.87 -11.65
N ALA A 151 -0.49 6.76 -12.00
CA ALA A 151 0.18 5.63 -12.64
C ALA A 151 0.70 5.99 -14.04
N ASP A 152 -0.08 6.69 -14.86
CA ASP A 152 0.34 7.18 -16.17
C ASP A 152 1.51 8.18 -16.05
N ALA A 153 1.45 9.07 -15.06
CA ALA A 153 2.56 9.99 -14.77
C ALA A 153 3.83 9.24 -14.33
N ALA A 154 3.72 8.22 -13.49
CA ALA A 154 4.86 7.42 -13.05
C ALA A 154 5.48 6.61 -14.20
N LEU A 155 4.68 6.04 -15.09
CA LEU A 155 5.17 5.35 -16.29
C LEU A 155 5.96 6.27 -17.23
N LYS A 156 5.55 7.54 -17.33
CA LYS A 156 6.20 8.54 -18.21
C LYS A 156 7.46 9.15 -17.61
N ASN A 157 7.45 9.45 -16.32
CA ASN A 157 8.52 10.19 -15.65
C ASN A 157 9.50 9.28 -14.89
N GLY A 158 9.11 8.03 -14.63
CA GLY A 158 9.82 7.12 -13.74
C GLY A 158 9.59 7.44 -12.26
N ILE A 159 10.04 6.51 -11.42
CA ILE A 159 10.21 6.70 -9.97
C ILE A 159 11.67 6.30 -9.68
N PRO A 160 12.42 7.11 -8.91
CA PRO A 160 13.79 6.75 -8.55
C PRO A 160 13.89 5.37 -7.88
N GLU A 161 15.07 4.76 -7.95
CA GLU A 161 15.36 3.54 -7.21
C GLU A 161 15.13 3.74 -5.70
N ASP A 162 14.85 2.64 -4.99
CA ASP A 162 14.55 2.63 -3.55
C ASP A 162 13.43 3.57 -3.10
N THR A 163 12.54 3.95 -4.02
CA THR A 163 11.44 4.88 -3.79
C THR A 163 10.11 4.28 -4.24
N LEU A 164 9.07 4.48 -3.45
CA LEU A 164 7.67 4.21 -3.82
C LEU A 164 6.79 5.42 -3.51
N LEU A 165 5.63 5.53 -4.14
CA LEU A 165 4.65 6.58 -3.82
C LEU A 165 3.50 6.02 -2.98
N SER A 166 3.28 6.58 -1.80
CA SER A 166 2.06 6.32 -0.99
C SER A 166 1.02 7.40 -1.27
N VAL A 167 -0.14 6.97 -1.76
CA VAL A 167 -1.21 7.86 -2.22
C VAL A 167 -2.46 7.64 -1.38
N ASN A 168 -2.88 8.66 -0.65
CA ASN A 168 -4.09 8.66 0.16
C ASN A 168 -5.13 9.60 -0.46
N ILE A 169 -6.32 9.06 -0.73
CA ILE A 169 -7.36 9.70 -1.54
C ILE A 169 -8.60 9.94 -0.66
N PRO A 170 -9.09 11.18 -0.51
CA PRO A 170 -10.33 11.45 0.21
C PRO A 170 -11.50 10.74 -0.45
N ALA A 171 -12.39 10.15 0.35
CA ALA A 171 -13.55 9.39 -0.13
C ALA A 171 -14.70 10.30 -0.59
N LEU A 172 -14.41 11.07 -1.64
CA LEU A 172 -15.26 12.09 -2.25
C LEU A 172 -15.40 11.83 -3.75
N PRO A 173 -16.50 12.27 -4.39
CA PRO A 173 -16.59 12.35 -5.84
C PRO A 173 -15.41 13.13 -6.43
N LEU A 174 -14.94 12.75 -7.62
CA LEU A 174 -13.79 13.40 -8.25
C LEU A 174 -13.94 14.93 -8.38
N SER A 175 -15.17 15.42 -8.61
CA SER A 175 -15.49 16.84 -8.71
C SER A 175 -15.30 17.63 -7.40
N GLU A 176 -15.24 16.95 -6.26
CA GLU A 176 -15.08 17.55 -4.93
C GLU A 176 -13.64 17.44 -4.40
N ILE A 177 -12.78 16.67 -5.07
CA ILE A 177 -11.36 16.60 -4.76
C ILE A 177 -10.70 17.90 -5.21
N LYS A 178 -10.09 18.65 -4.28
CA LYS A 178 -9.51 19.98 -4.56
C LYS A 178 -8.22 19.95 -5.38
N GLY A 179 -7.59 18.79 -5.49
CA GLY A 179 -6.37 18.58 -6.25
C GLY A 179 -5.46 17.54 -5.62
N ILE A 180 -4.25 17.41 -6.19
CA ILE A 180 -3.18 16.54 -5.73
C ILE A 180 -2.12 17.40 -5.04
N LYS A 181 -1.66 16.96 -3.87
CA LYS A 181 -0.60 17.63 -3.11
C LYS A 181 0.53 16.66 -2.84
N ILE A 182 1.76 17.08 -3.14
CA ILE A 182 2.95 16.35 -2.73
C ILE A 182 3.17 16.61 -1.24
N THR A 183 3.33 15.54 -0.47
CA THR A 183 3.36 15.58 0.98
C THR A 183 4.55 14.83 1.55
N ARG A 184 4.90 15.14 2.80
CA ARG A 184 5.77 14.31 3.64
C ARG A 184 4.92 13.45 4.58
N GLN A 185 5.50 12.36 5.06
CA GLN A 185 4.87 11.48 6.05
C GLN A 185 4.63 12.25 7.36
N GLY A 186 3.40 12.20 7.85
CA GLY A 186 3.03 12.78 9.15
C GLY A 186 3.56 11.98 10.34
N ARG A 187 3.54 12.61 11.51
CA ARG A 187 3.87 12.02 12.82
C ARG A 187 2.62 11.55 13.58
N GLY A 188 1.44 11.68 12.97
CA GLY A 188 0.20 11.16 13.52
C GLY A 188 0.34 9.71 13.95
N ARG A 189 -0.20 9.40 15.14
CA ARG A 189 -0.10 8.08 15.76
C ARG A 189 -1.34 7.78 16.59
N PHE A 190 -1.53 6.53 16.97
CA PHE A 190 -2.62 6.16 17.88
C PHE A 190 -2.12 6.16 19.32
N GLU A 191 -2.92 6.75 20.21
CA GLU A 191 -2.84 6.45 21.64
C GLU A 191 -3.63 5.16 21.86
N GLU A 192 -2.91 4.07 22.02
CA GLU A 192 -3.46 2.71 22.05
C GLU A 192 -3.95 2.32 23.44
N PHE A 193 -5.00 1.50 23.47
CA PHE A 193 -5.50 0.88 24.69
C PHE A 193 -6.04 -0.53 24.39
N PHE A 194 -6.08 -1.39 25.40
CA PHE A 194 -6.66 -2.72 25.27
C PHE A 194 -7.96 -2.83 26.06
N GLU A 195 -9.05 -3.17 25.37
CA GLU A 195 -10.30 -3.52 26.02
C GLU A 195 -10.27 -5.01 26.39
N LYS A 196 -10.22 -5.30 27.69
CA LYS A 196 -10.25 -6.67 28.22
C LYS A 196 -11.69 -7.19 28.25
N ARG A 197 -11.92 -8.38 27.67
CA ARG A 197 -13.19 -9.10 27.72
C ARG A 197 -12.97 -10.57 28.07
N THR A 198 -14.06 -11.27 28.35
CA THR A 198 -14.08 -12.71 28.64
C THR A 198 -15.07 -13.39 27.71
N ASP A 199 -14.69 -14.53 27.12
CA ASP A 199 -15.54 -15.30 26.24
C ASP A 199 -16.52 -16.21 27.00
N LEU A 200 -17.40 -16.90 26.28
CA LEU A 200 -18.40 -17.81 26.86
C LEU A 200 -17.79 -19.02 27.60
N THR A 201 -16.49 -19.29 27.38
CA THR A 201 -15.72 -20.35 28.03
C THR A 201 -14.81 -19.82 29.15
N ASN A 202 -15.06 -18.59 29.62
CA ASN A 202 -14.31 -17.92 30.68
C ASN A 202 -12.82 -17.66 30.33
N ARG A 203 -12.48 -17.59 29.04
CA ARG A 203 -11.13 -17.22 28.59
C ARG A 203 -11.06 -15.72 28.35
N THR A 204 -10.01 -15.10 28.89
CA THR A 204 -9.74 -13.68 28.68
C THR A 204 -9.22 -13.44 27.27
N TYR A 205 -9.73 -12.41 26.60
CA TYR A 205 -9.19 -11.88 25.36
C TYR A 205 -9.18 -10.35 25.40
N TYR A 206 -8.42 -9.74 24.49
CA TYR A 206 -8.22 -8.30 24.43
C TYR A 206 -8.49 -7.78 23.03
N TRP A 207 -9.22 -6.68 22.93
CA TRP A 207 -9.32 -5.91 21.69
C TRP A 207 -8.33 -4.75 21.75
N LEU A 208 -7.48 -4.62 20.74
CA LEU A 208 -6.71 -3.40 20.53
C LEU A 208 -7.65 -2.31 20.03
N GLY A 209 -7.71 -1.22 20.77
CA GLY A 209 -8.34 0.04 20.36
C GLY A 209 -7.32 1.16 20.35
N GLY A 210 -7.71 2.30 19.79
CA GLY A 210 -6.84 3.48 19.84
C GLY A 210 -7.57 4.75 19.46
N LYS A 211 -7.07 5.87 19.98
CA LYS A 211 -7.51 7.21 19.57
C LYS A 211 -6.44 7.85 18.71
N LYS A 212 -6.82 8.29 17.52
CA LYS A 212 -5.88 8.98 16.62
C LYS A 212 -5.44 10.31 17.23
N LEU A 213 -4.14 10.50 17.37
CA LEU A 213 -3.48 11.74 17.73
C LEU A 213 -2.98 12.44 16.47
N VAL A 214 -3.52 13.63 16.20
CA VAL A 214 -3.03 14.50 15.13
C VAL A 214 -1.95 15.40 15.74
N LEU A 215 -0.70 15.23 15.30
CA LEU A 215 0.45 15.92 15.86
C LEU A 215 1.00 17.03 14.96
N ASP A 216 0.54 17.09 13.71
CA ASP A 216 1.02 18.03 12.72
C ASP A 216 -0.13 18.94 12.25
N THR A 217 0.24 20.17 11.89
CA THR A 217 -0.68 21.16 11.32
C THR A 217 -0.19 21.72 9.99
N ASP A 218 1.03 21.35 9.59
CA ASP A 218 1.67 21.83 8.38
C ASP A 218 0.95 21.32 7.14
N ASP A 219 0.86 22.22 6.17
CA ASP A 219 0.14 22.02 4.92
C ASP A 219 0.73 20.92 4.02
N ASP A 220 2.01 20.60 4.22
CA ASP A 220 2.75 19.59 3.47
C ASP A 220 2.66 18.18 4.08
N VAL A 221 1.86 17.99 5.13
CA VAL A 221 1.66 16.68 5.77
C VAL A 221 0.48 15.94 5.15
N ASP A 222 0.68 14.64 4.90
CA ASP A 222 -0.32 13.74 4.31
C ASP A 222 -1.70 13.81 4.98
N GLU A 223 -1.78 13.64 6.29
CA GLU A 223 -3.04 13.68 7.05
C GLU A 223 -3.73 15.05 6.98
N VAL A 224 -2.94 16.13 6.96
CA VAL A 224 -3.46 17.50 6.86
C VAL A 224 -4.02 17.74 5.46
N ALA A 225 -3.31 17.32 4.41
CA ALA A 225 -3.79 17.43 3.03
C ALA A 225 -5.11 16.67 2.83
N ILE A 226 -5.20 15.43 3.34
CA ILE A 226 -6.42 14.61 3.30
C ILE A 226 -7.58 15.32 4.01
N SER A 227 -7.35 15.83 5.23
CA SER A 227 -8.38 16.54 6.00
C SER A 227 -8.92 17.78 5.29
N ARG A 228 -8.13 18.36 4.38
CA ARG A 228 -8.49 19.51 3.56
C ARG A 228 -9.04 19.14 2.18
N GLN A 229 -9.31 17.86 1.94
CA GLN A 229 -9.90 17.30 0.71
C GLN A 229 -8.96 17.32 -0.50
N TYR A 230 -7.64 17.23 -0.24
CA TYR A 230 -6.63 16.99 -1.28
C TYR A 230 -6.23 15.51 -1.28
N VAL A 231 -5.84 14.99 -2.44
CA VAL A 231 -5.08 13.74 -2.54
C VAL A 231 -3.68 14.00 -2.00
N ALA A 232 -3.21 13.19 -1.06
CA ALA A 232 -1.85 13.24 -0.55
C ALA A 232 -0.98 12.23 -1.30
N VAL A 233 0.15 12.69 -1.85
CA VAL A 233 1.14 11.85 -2.52
C VAL A 233 2.48 12.01 -1.78
N THR A 234 2.87 10.96 -1.06
CA THR A 234 4.09 10.95 -0.26
C THR A 234 5.12 10.00 -0.89
N PRO A 235 6.29 10.48 -1.34
CA PRO A 235 7.39 9.59 -1.69
C PRO A 235 7.96 8.97 -0.41
N LEU A 236 8.04 7.64 -0.38
CA LEU A 236 8.62 6.87 0.73
C LEU A 236 9.88 6.17 0.26
N HIS A 237 10.88 6.12 1.14
CA HIS A 237 12.17 5.51 0.88
C HIS A 237 12.33 4.20 1.67
N LEU A 238 13.09 3.25 1.12
CA LEU A 238 13.30 1.94 1.75
C LEU A 238 14.28 1.97 2.93
N ASP A 239 15.25 2.88 2.90
CA ASP A 239 16.26 3.00 3.96
C ASP A 239 15.68 3.72 5.19
N LEU A 240 15.59 2.97 6.28
CA LEU A 240 15.11 3.45 7.59
C LEU A 240 16.25 4.00 8.46
N THR A 241 17.48 4.09 7.95
CA THR A 241 18.63 4.62 8.68
C THR A 241 18.36 6.07 9.08
N GLN A 242 18.37 6.32 10.39
CA GLN A 242 18.35 7.68 10.93
C GLN A 242 19.75 8.29 10.79
N TYR A 243 20.05 8.85 9.62
CA TYR A 243 21.38 9.37 9.28
C TYR A 243 21.92 10.46 10.21
N ARG A 244 21.06 11.31 10.77
CA ARG A 244 21.46 12.32 11.77
C ARG A 244 21.95 11.66 13.05
N PHE A 245 21.22 10.67 13.57
CA PHE A 245 21.61 9.94 14.76
C PHE A 245 22.78 8.97 14.49
N LEU A 246 22.89 8.41 13.28
CA LEU A 246 24.05 7.62 12.87
C LEU A 246 25.35 8.42 13.05
N ALA A 247 25.35 9.70 12.70
CA ALA A 247 26.51 10.58 12.91
C ALA A 247 26.83 10.78 14.41
N GLU A 248 25.82 10.86 15.26
CA GLU A 248 25.98 10.97 16.72
C GLU A 248 26.49 9.65 17.33
N LEU A 249 25.92 8.52 16.90
CA LEU A 249 26.25 7.17 17.37
C LEU A 249 27.71 6.79 17.11
N ARG A 250 28.30 7.26 15.99
CA ARG A 250 29.72 7.04 15.65
C ARG A 250 30.69 7.62 16.69
N ASN A 251 30.25 8.56 17.52
CA ASN A 251 31.09 9.18 18.55
C ASN A 251 31.00 8.45 19.91
N TRP A 252 30.20 7.38 20.02
CA TRP A 252 30.12 6.61 21.25
C TRP A 252 31.39 5.79 21.45
N GLN A 253 31.97 5.87 22.65
CA GLN A 253 33.08 5.00 23.05
C GLN A 253 32.51 3.63 23.43
N LEU A 254 32.51 2.71 22.47
CA LEU A 254 31.93 1.37 22.60
C LEU A 254 33.05 0.34 22.72
N ASP A 255 33.66 0.27 23.90
CA ASP A 255 34.61 -0.81 24.22
C ASP A 255 33.86 -2.01 24.79
N LEU A 256 34.09 -3.19 24.23
CA LEU A 256 33.60 -4.44 24.81
C LEU A 256 34.47 -4.80 26.03
N PRO A 257 33.89 -5.26 27.15
CA PRO A 257 34.68 -5.79 28.25
C PRO A 257 35.52 -6.98 27.75
N GLN A 258 36.82 -6.95 28.03
CA GLN A 258 37.74 -8.07 27.81
C GLN A 258 37.66 -9.08 28.95
#